data_AF-A0A0P7Y1Z4-F1
#
_entry.id   AF-A0A0P7Y1Z4-F1
#
_cell.length_a   1.000
_cell.length_b   1.000
_cell.length_c   1.000
_cell.angle_alpha   90.00
_cell.angle_beta   90.00
_cell.angle_gamma   90.00
#
_symmetry.space_group_name_H-M   'P 1'
#
loop_
_entity.id
_entity.type
_entity.pdbx_description
1 polymer ?
#
loop_
_entity_poly.entity_id
_entity_poly.type
_entity_poly.pdbx_seq_one_letter_code
_entity_poly.pdbx_strand_id
1 'polypeptide(L)' 'MKRDLSDIPGELPDADTLLSLMGQDKKVVDGQLRFILARRIGEAFVTADVPPAAVRGVLLDAVSGN' A
#
# COMPACT_ATOMS: atom_id res chain seq x y z
N MET A 1 5.40 10.64 -16.79
CA MET A 1 4.35 10.11 -15.88
C MET A 1 5.08 9.40 -14.76
N LYS A 2 4.78 9.71 -13.50
CA LYS A 2 5.41 9.01 -12.37
C LYS A 2 4.77 7.64 -12.22
N ARG A 3 5.59 6.60 -12.13
CA ARG A 3 5.16 5.20 -12.04
C ARG A 3 5.79 4.49 -10.84
N ASP A 4 6.94 4.98 -10.39
CA ASP A 4 7.73 4.40 -9.31
C ASP A 4 7.70 5.33 -8.08
N LEU A 5 7.83 4.78 -6.87
CA LEU A 5 7.87 5.59 -5.64
C LEU A 5 9.07 6.55 -5.65
N SER A 6 10.19 6.11 -6.23
CA SER A 6 11.40 6.90 -6.44
C SER A 6 11.20 8.13 -7.34
N ASP A 7 10.13 8.16 -8.13
CA ASP A 7 9.84 9.33 -8.95
C ASP A 7 9.40 10.53 -8.11
N ILE A 8 8.95 10.33 -6.86
CA ILE A 8 8.46 11.39 -5.97
C ILE A 8 9.66 12.15 -5.38
N PRO A 9 9.75 13.50 -5.52
CA PRO A 9 10.90 14.24 -5.01
C PRO A 9 10.86 14.30 -3.49
N GLY A 10 11.98 13.99 -2.84
CA GLY A 10 12.12 13.95 -1.39
C GLY A 10 12.72 12.63 -0.91
N GLU A 11 12.89 12.49 0.41
CA GLU A 11 13.28 11.22 1.00
C GLU A 11 12.06 10.28 1.04
N LEU A 12 12.25 9.07 0.53
CA LEU A 12 11.22 8.03 0.57
C LEU A 12 11.33 7.27 1.90
N PRO A 13 10.25 7.16 2.68
CA PRO A 13 10.24 6.34 3.89
C PRO A 13 10.43 4.86 3.54
N ASP A 14 10.92 4.08 4.50
CA ASP A 14 11.00 2.63 4.35
C ASP A 14 9.60 1.96 4.35
N ALA A 15 9.56 0.68 3.96
CA ALA A 15 8.31 -0.07 3.84
C ALA A 15 7.53 -0.18 5.16
N ASP A 16 8.23 -0.26 6.30
CA ASP A 16 7.60 -0.37 7.62
C ASP A 16 6.98 0.97 8.06
N THR A 17 7.65 2.08 7.76
CA THR A 17 7.14 3.43 7.97
C THR A 17 5.94 3.70 7.07
N LEU A 18 6.01 3.34 5.79
CA LEU A 18 4.88 3.46 4.87
C LEU A 18 3.67 2.67 5.36
N LEU A 19 3.86 1.43 5.81
CA LEU A 19 2.79 0.59 6.35
C LEU A 19 2.17 1.21 7.63
N SER A 20 2.99 1.78 8.51
CA SER A 20 2.53 2.49 9.70
C SER A 20 1.71 3.75 9.34
N LEU A 21 2.17 4.52 8.35
CA LEU A 21 1.45 5.70 7.84
C LEU A 21 0.11 5.32 7.21
N MET A 22 0.03 4.21 6.48
CA MET A 22 -1.23 3.70 5.93
C MET A 22 -2.25 3.41 7.04
N GLY A 23 -1.80 2.93 8.20
CA GLY A 23 -2.65 2.67 9.37
C GLY A 23 -3.32 3.91 9.97
N GLN A 24 -2.94 5.12 9.53
CA GLN A 24 -3.56 6.39 9.94
C GLN A 24 -4.67 6.85 8.98
N ASP A 25 -4.85 6.17 7.84
CA ASP A 25 -5.83 6.57 6.84
C ASP A 25 -7.28 6.39 7.31
N LYS A 26 -8.17 7.28 6.86
CA LYS A 26 -9.59 7.32 7.23
C LYS A 26 -10.37 6.04 6.85
N LYS A 27 -9.80 5.14 6.02
CA LYS A 27 -10.36 3.81 5.71
C LYS A 27 -10.11 2.75 6.78
N VAL A 28 -9.36 3.08 7.82
CA VAL A 28 -9.23 2.27 9.03
C VAL A 28 -10.51 2.43 9.86
N VAL A 29 -11.40 1.45 9.74
CA VAL A 29 -12.53 1.28 10.68
C VAL A 29 -12.18 0.06 11.54
N ASP A 30 -12.20 0.24 12.86
CA ASP A 30 -11.79 -0.75 13.88
C ASP A 30 -10.33 -1.23 13.80
N GLY A 31 -9.40 -0.36 13.38
CA GLY A 31 -7.97 -0.71 13.36
C GLY A 31 -7.54 -1.63 12.21
N GLN A 32 -8.46 -1.95 11.29
CA GLN A 32 -8.17 -2.78 10.12
C GLN A 32 -8.14 -1.95 8.82
N LEU A 33 -7.01 -2.06 8.10
CA LEU A 33 -6.82 -1.51 6.76
C LEU A 33 -7.78 -2.17 5.77
N ARG A 34 -8.55 -1.36 5.03
CA ARG A 34 -9.40 -1.82 3.93
C ARG A 34 -8.76 -1.50 2.60
N PHE A 35 -8.57 -2.53 1.79
CA PHE A 35 -8.02 -2.43 0.45
C PHE A 35 -9.13 -2.50 -0.60
N ILE A 36 -8.95 -1.73 -1.67
CA ILE A 36 -9.70 -1.90 -2.91
C ILE A 36 -8.83 -2.76 -3.82
N LEU A 37 -9.26 -3.98 -4.08
CA LEU A 37 -8.52 -4.94 -4.92
C LEU A 37 -9.27 -5.20 -6.22
N ALA A 38 -8.54 -5.27 -7.34
CA ALA A 38 -9.12 -5.63 -8.63
C ALA A 38 -9.26 -7.15 -8.76
N ARG A 39 -10.41 -7.63 -9.23
CA ARG A 39 -10.58 -9.03 -9.67
C ARG A 39 -10.17 -9.19 -11.13
N ARG A 40 -10.54 -8.20 -11.94
CA ARG A 40 -10.23 -8.06 -13.37
C ARG A 40 -10.43 -6.60 -13.79
N ILE A 41 -10.06 -6.28 -15.03
CA ILE A 41 -10.31 -4.93 -15.58
C ILE A 41 -11.81 -4.62 -15.52
N GLY A 42 -12.15 -3.49 -14.89
CA GLY A 42 -13.52 -3.03 -14.69
C GLY A 42 -14.24 -3.64 -13.48
N GLU A 43 -13.60 -4.51 -12.69
CA GLU A 43 -14.20 -5.13 -11.51
C GLU A 43 -13.26 -5.10 -10.30
N ALA A 44 -13.72 -4.48 -9.21
CA ALA A 44 -12.98 -4.37 -7.96
C ALA A 44 -13.89 -4.65 -6.75
N PHE A 45 -13.29 -4.99 -5.62
CA PHE A 45 -13.99 -5.23 -4.36
C PHE A 45 -13.20 -4.65 -3.19
N VAL A 46 -13.90 -4.42 -2.08
CA VAL A 46 -13.30 -3.93 -0.83
C VAL A 46 -13.14 -5.10 0.13
N THR A 47 -11.97 -5.25 0.73
CA THR A 47 -11.72 -6.26 1.76
C THR A 47 -10.77 -5.74 2.84
N ALA A 48 -10.93 -6.24 4.06
CA ALA A 48 -9.97 -6.07 5.16
C ALA A 48 -9.08 -7.31 5.35
N ASP A 49 -9.37 -8.40 4.63
CA ASP A 49 -8.66 -9.68 4.71
C ASP A 49 -7.39 -9.66 3.86
N VAL A 50 -6.48 -8.75 4.21
CA VAL A 50 -5.17 -8.61 3.57
C VAL A 50 -4.09 -8.75 4.65
N PRO A 51 -3.25 -9.80 4.61
CA PRO A 51 -2.18 -9.96 5.57
C PRO A 51 -1.19 -8.78 5.52
N PRO A 52 -0.83 -8.16 6.66
CA PRO A 52 0.13 -7.05 6.68
C PRO A 52 1.49 -7.39 6.02
N ALA A 53 1.93 -8.65 6.13
CA ALA A 53 3.16 -9.12 5.51
C ALA A 53 3.11 -9.06 3.97
N ALA A 54 1.94 -9.28 3.36
CA ALA A 54 1.77 -9.19 1.91
C ALA A 54 1.91 -7.74 1.43
N VAL A 55 1.32 -6.79 2.16
CA VAL A 55 1.44 -5.35 1.89
C VAL A 55 2.90 -4.91 2.04
N ARG A 56 3.56 -5.35 3.12
CA ARG A 56 4.97 -5.05 3.37
C ARG A 56 5.87 -5.54 2.24
N GLY A 57 5.63 -6.74 1.69
CA GLY A 57 6.37 -7.28 0.55
C GLY A 57 6.27 -6.37 -0.67
N VAL A 58 5.06 -5.95 -1.04
CA VAL A 58 4.84 -5.02 -2.16
C VAL A 58 5.55 -3.68 -1.94
N LEU A 59 5.50 -3.14 -0.72
CA LEU A 59 6.17 -1.89 -0.39
C LEU A 59 7.69 -2.00 -0.46
N LEU A 60 8.27 -3.13 -0.01
CA LEU A 60 9.71 -3.38 -0.13
C LEU A 60 10.18 -3.43 -1.58
N ASP A 61 9.43 -4.12 -2.44
CA ASP A 61 9.75 -4.21 -3.88
C ASP A 61 9.71 -2.81 -4.53
N ALA A 62 8.68 -2.02 -4.20
CA ALA A 62 8.49 -0.68 -4.76
C ALA A 62 9.53 0.33 -4.27
N VAL A 63 9.99 0.23 -3.01
CA VAL A 63 11.05 1.09 -2.44
C VAL A 63 12.42 0.70 -3.00
N SER A 64 12.62 -0.57 -3.36
CA SER A 64 13.89 -1.09 -3.87
C SER A 64 14.13 -0.77 -5.36
N GLY A 65 13.15 -0.20 -6.08
CA GLY A 65 13.30 0.31 -7.44
C GLY A 65 13.39 -0.75 -8.53
N ASN A 66 12.63 -1.86 -8.41
CA ASN A 66 12.57 -2.92 -9.41
C ASN A 66 11.53 -2.67 -10.52
#